data_AF-A0A6I7PTB8-F1
#
_entry.id   AF-A0A6I7PTB8-F1
#
_cell.length_a   1.000
_cell.length_b   1.000
_cell.length_c   1.000
_cell.angle_alpha   90.00
_cell.angle_beta   90.00
_cell.angle_gamma   90.00
#
_symmetry.space_group_name_H-M   'P 1'
#
loop_
_entity.id
_entity.type
_entity.pdbx_description
1 polymer ?
#
loop_
_entity_poly.entity_id
_entity_poly.type
_entity_poly.pdbx_seq_one_letter_code
_entity_poly.pdbx_strand_id
1 'polypeptide(L)'
;MLTEAWLAVLVILACAAGLGLGVRHTLETRTSSLSVAADGQTRLTEELESVIPLRDGRSYRVRLHATSEPITDDDAMRDPGALRTRSASIERTTADDTDAPGAFLAFDEASLRDGPMRIALPEGALLLRGERGAESFLSGQLAFDARYRSWSAAGGLRSMVSAFVDGAANLLAAIGIPVSLGVALMGVMVASFAGTTMDTACRLQRYVIQELSRTFLPRPPQQACIACGYDLSGLHVGMTCPECGSGAPPVEGAASLAAQRRAASVFNPFKWLSTAWGAALFAIVSAAMLAAMPAQGQAWSLANAGQGGLILWPLFGATNQLLAGLAFIVLYAWLRATGRARWFTVGPTLFMLLVPASAMAWQGFIGNAENPSWLTQRNWTLVGVASATLALESWLIVEAIIRMARPLHAPPDDERTTNDAAP
;
A
#
# COMPACT_ATOMS: atom_id res chain seq x y z
N MET A 1 -20.06 4.22 4.02
CA MET A 1 -19.30 4.04 2.76
C MET A 1 -19.03 5.35 2.03
N LEU A 2 -20.01 6.04 1.43
CA LEU A 2 -19.72 7.33 0.74
C LEU A 2 -19.17 8.39 1.71
N THR A 3 -19.76 8.54 2.88
CA THR A 3 -19.30 9.45 3.94
C THR A 3 -17.90 9.11 4.45
N GLU A 4 -17.61 7.83 4.65
CA GLU A 4 -16.28 7.34 5.07
C GLU A 4 -15.22 7.57 4.00
N ALA A 5 -15.57 7.37 2.72
CA ALA A 5 -14.67 7.65 1.61
C ALA A 5 -14.35 9.15 1.51
N TRP A 6 -15.35 10.02 1.69
CA TRP A 6 -15.14 11.47 1.74
C TRP A 6 -14.25 11.88 2.90
N LEU A 7 -14.46 11.30 4.09
CA LEU A 7 -13.59 11.56 5.25
C LEU A 7 -12.15 11.11 5.00
N ALA A 8 -11.95 9.96 4.35
CA ALA A 8 -10.61 9.49 3.99
C ALA A 8 -9.90 10.46 3.05
N VAL A 9 -10.60 11.01 2.05
CA VAL A 9 -10.04 12.03 1.14
C VAL A 9 -9.66 13.29 1.90
N LEU A 10 -10.51 13.78 2.80
CA LEU A 10 -10.22 14.95 3.62
C LEU A 10 -9.00 14.73 4.51
N VAL A 11 -8.87 13.54 5.13
CA VAL A 11 -7.70 13.18 5.93
C VAL A 11 -6.43 13.16 5.07
N ILE A 12 -6.47 12.57 3.87
CA ILE A 12 -5.32 12.55 2.95
C ILE A 12 -4.90 13.98 2.57
N LEU A 13 -5.86 14.83 2.21
CA LEU A 13 -5.60 16.23 1.86
C LEU A 13 -5.03 17.00 3.06
N ALA A 14 -5.55 16.77 4.26
CA ALA A 14 -5.03 17.37 5.48
C ALA A 14 -3.59 16.93 5.73
N CYS A 15 -3.28 15.63 5.68
CA CYS A 15 -1.91 15.13 5.82
C CYS A 15 -0.97 15.71 4.76
N ALA A 16 -1.41 15.79 3.51
CA ALA A 16 -0.63 16.39 2.43
C ALA A 16 -0.35 17.88 2.68
N ALA A 17 -1.34 18.64 3.17
CA ALA A 17 -1.15 20.03 3.59
C ALA A 17 -0.21 20.16 4.79
N GLY A 18 -0.30 19.22 5.74
CA GLY A 18 0.55 19.15 6.92
C GLY A 18 2.04 19.00 6.61
N LEU A 19 2.41 18.42 5.46
CA LEU A 19 3.82 18.39 5.02
C LEU A 19 4.42 19.78 4.82
N GLY A 20 3.61 20.75 4.38
CA GLY A 20 4.05 22.13 4.21
C GLY A 20 4.50 22.80 5.52
N LEU A 21 4.12 22.27 6.67
CA LEU A 21 4.52 22.79 7.98
C LEU A 21 5.95 22.40 8.38
N GLY A 22 6.54 21.37 7.76
CA GLY A 22 7.89 20.95 8.09
C GLY A 22 8.19 19.50 7.73
N VAL A 23 9.22 19.24 6.94
CA VAL A 23 9.73 17.88 6.69
C VAL A 23 11.21 17.85 7.04
N ARG A 24 11.63 16.83 7.81
CA ARG A 24 13.06 16.62 8.11
C ARG A 24 13.84 16.48 6.81
N HIS A 25 14.94 17.22 6.74
CA HIS A 25 15.92 17.18 5.69
C HIS A 25 17.26 16.78 6.31
N THR A 26 18.05 16.02 5.57
CA THR A 26 19.34 15.53 6.06
C THR A 26 20.46 16.26 5.33
N LEU A 27 21.41 16.75 6.11
CA LEU A 27 22.65 17.33 5.62
C LEU A 27 23.73 16.26 5.68
N GLU A 28 24.52 16.11 4.61
CA GLU A 28 25.57 15.10 4.54
C GLU A 28 26.92 15.75 4.81
N THR A 29 27.75 15.12 5.65
CA THR A 29 29.10 15.61 5.93
C THR A 29 29.98 15.36 4.71
N ARG A 30 30.49 16.44 4.10
CA ARG A 30 31.33 16.38 2.91
C ARG A 30 32.81 16.32 3.25
N THR A 31 33.26 17.06 4.26
CA THR A 31 34.66 17.11 4.67
C THR A 31 34.77 17.37 6.16
N SER A 32 35.67 16.66 6.82
CA SER A 32 36.05 16.87 8.21
C SER A 32 37.55 17.13 8.27
N SER A 33 37.96 18.26 8.82
CA SER A 33 39.36 18.64 8.94
C SER A 33 39.67 19.17 10.34
N LEU A 34 40.86 18.85 10.85
CA LEU A 34 41.39 19.44 12.08
C LEU A 34 42.23 20.65 11.69
N SER A 35 41.94 21.82 12.25
CA SER A 35 42.66 23.06 11.95
C SER A 35 43.08 23.76 13.24
N VAL A 36 44.31 24.25 13.28
CA VAL A 36 44.79 25.12 14.37
C VAL A 36 44.32 26.54 14.07
N ALA A 37 43.47 27.09 14.93
CA ALA A 37 42.96 28.44 14.79
C ALA A 37 44.07 29.47 15.09
N ALA A 38 43.84 30.74 14.70
CA ALA A 38 44.82 31.81 14.86
C ALA A 38 45.23 32.08 16.33
N ASP A 39 44.43 31.61 17.28
CA ASP A 39 44.70 31.63 18.73
C ASP A 39 45.59 30.46 19.22
N GLY A 40 46.09 29.62 18.30
CA GLY A 40 46.96 28.48 18.61
C GLY A 40 46.22 27.25 19.12
N GLN A 41 44.88 27.28 19.19
CA GLN A 41 44.06 26.18 19.66
C GLN A 41 43.60 25.28 18.51
N THR A 42 43.58 23.97 18.74
CA THR A 42 43.10 22.98 17.76
C THR A 42 41.58 22.90 17.77
N ARG A 43 40.94 23.01 16.59
CA ARG A 43 39.49 22.87 16.42
C ARG A 43 39.16 21.89 15.30
N LEU A 44 38.09 21.13 15.47
CA LEU A 44 37.47 20.33 14.42
C LEU A 44 36.59 21.24 13.55
N THR A 45 36.75 21.19 12.24
CA THR A 45 35.90 21.88 11.27
C THR A 45 35.24 20.86 10.36
N GLU A 46 33.91 20.92 10.25
CA GLU A 46 33.11 20.11 9.34
C GLU A 46 32.41 21.01 8.31
N GLU A 47 32.44 20.58 7.06
CA GLU A 47 31.63 21.14 6.00
C GLU A 47 30.51 20.14 5.65
N LEU A 48 29.27 20.57 5.84
CA LEU A 48 28.06 19.81 5.53
C LEU A 48 27.44 20.37 4.25
N GLU A 49 27.03 19.49 3.35
CA GLU A 49 26.38 19.87 2.09
C GLU A 49 25.05 19.14 1.92
N SER A 50 24.08 19.80 1.29
CA SER A 50 22.94 19.11 0.69
C SER A 50 22.48 19.83 -0.56
N VAL A 51 21.87 19.07 -1.46
CA VAL A 51 21.23 19.58 -2.67
C VAL A 51 19.72 19.41 -2.53
N ILE A 52 18.99 20.51 -2.59
CA ILE A 52 17.53 20.54 -2.56
C ILE A 52 17.04 20.74 -4.01
N PRO A 53 16.57 19.67 -4.68
CA PRO A 53 16.09 19.77 -6.06
C PRO A 53 14.71 20.44 -6.14
N LEU A 54 14.51 21.26 -7.16
CA LEU A 54 13.24 21.90 -7.51
C LEU A 54 12.55 21.14 -8.65
N ARG A 55 11.23 21.36 -8.83
CA ARG A 55 10.44 20.71 -9.89
C ARG A 55 10.84 21.12 -11.31
N ASP A 56 11.38 22.32 -11.47
CA ASP A 56 11.78 22.90 -12.76
C ASP A 56 13.22 22.53 -13.18
N GLY A 57 13.86 21.58 -12.49
CA GLY A 57 15.23 21.14 -12.77
C GLY A 57 16.31 21.98 -12.11
N ARG A 58 15.98 23.10 -11.45
CA ARG A 58 16.92 23.87 -10.64
C ARG A 58 17.20 23.17 -9.30
N SER A 59 18.21 23.61 -8.56
CA SER A 59 18.44 23.13 -7.19
C SER A 59 19.03 24.20 -6.29
N TYR A 60 18.82 24.08 -4.99
CA TYR A 60 19.57 24.84 -3.99
C TYR A 60 20.67 23.96 -3.43
N ARG A 61 21.91 24.40 -3.53
CA ARG A 61 23.04 23.82 -2.83
C ARG A 61 23.21 24.58 -1.52
N VAL A 62 23.11 23.87 -0.41
CA VAL A 62 23.27 24.42 0.94
C VAL A 62 24.59 23.91 1.48
N ARG A 63 25.49 24.81 1.86
CA ARG A 63 26.75 24.48 2.55
C ARG A 63 26.77 25.10 3.93
N LEU A 64 27.01 24.28 4.94
CA LEU A 64 27.20 24.72 6.32
C LEU A 64 28.64 24.45 6.75
N HIS A 65 29.27 25.45 7.34
CA HIS A 65 30.57 25.30 7.99
C HIS A 65 30.35 25.32 9.50
N ALA A 66 30.68 24.22 10.16
CA ALA A 66 30.61 24.06 11.60
C ALA A 66 32.01 23.86 12.19
N THR A 67 32.25 24.44 13.36
CA THR A 67 33.55 24.40 14.05
C THR A 67 33.35 24.07 15.53
N SER A 68 34.24 23.26 16.11
CA SER A 68 34.18 22.87 17.52
C SER A 68 34.64 24.00 18.44
N GLU A 69 34.31 23.87 19.72
CA GLU A 69 35.10 24.50 20.77
C GLU A 69 36.56 23.99 20.74
N PRO A 70 37.51 24.75 21.31
CA PRO A 70 38.90 24.32 21.40
C PRO A 70 39.02 22.93 22.02
N ILE A 71 39.71 22.02 21.34
CA ILE A 71 39.93 20.66 21.83
C ILE A 71 41.10 20.72 22.82
N THR A 72 40.83 20.45 24.10
CA THR A 72 41.88 20.32 25.12
C THR A 72 42.38 18.87 25.20
N ASP A 73 43.63 18.66 25.67
CA ASP A 73 44.26 17.33 25.71
C ASP A 73 43.46 16.27 26.52
N ASP A 74 42.60 16.70 27.45
CA ASP A 74 41.73 15.81 28.25
C ASP A 74 40.44 15.38 27.50
N ASP A 75 40.01 16.11 26.47
CA ASP A 75 38.75 15.85 25.73
C ASP A 75 38.90 14.81 24.60
N ALA A 76 40.13 14.55 24.17
CA ALA A 76 40.44 13.67 23.02
C ALA A 76 39.99 12.21 23.21
N MET A 77 39.66 11.79 24.44
CA MET A 77 39.36 10.40 24.78
C MET A 77 37.86 10.11 25.06
N ARG A 78 36.96 11.10 25.00
CA ARG A 78 35.54 10.87 25.37
C ARG A 78 34.44 11.43 24.47
N ASP A 79 34.62 12.60 23.85
CA ASP A 79 33.68 13.14 22.84
C ASP A 79 34.29 14.40 22.21
N PRO A 80 34.55 14.48 20.88
CA PRO A 80 35.01 15.72 20.29
C PRO A 80 33.91 16.78 20.44
N GLY A 81 34.22 17.83 21.23
CA GLY A 81 33.26 18.83 21.72
C GLY A 81 32.23 19.33 20.70
N ALA A 82 31.04 19.67 21.22
CA ALA A 82 29.91 20.29 20.54
C ALA A 82 30.32 21.20 19.35
N LEU A 83 30.11 20.72 18.11
CA LEU A 83 30.35 21.53 16.90
C LEU A 83 29.26 22.57 16.73
N ARG A 84 29.64 23.83 16.58
CA ARG A 84 28.73 24.95 16.33
C ARG A 84 28.87 25.46 14.90
N THR A 85 27.75 25.64 14.23
CA THR A 85 27.67 26.23 12.89
C THR A 85 28.16 27.67 12.99
N ARG A 86 29.19 28.02 12.22
CA ARG A 86 29.77 29.38 12.18
C ARG A 86 29.20 30.17 11.02
N SER A 87 29.04 29.52 9.87
CA SER A 87 28.48 30.15 8.68
C SER A 87 27.68 29.18 7.84
N ALA A 88 26.63 29.68 7.21
CA ALA A 88 25.83 28.97 6.22
C ALA A 88 25.87 29.76 4.91
N SER A 89 26.04 29.06 3.79
CA SER A 89 25.89 29.63 2.45
C SER A 89 24.89 28.83 1.64
N ILE A 90 24.10 29.52 0.81
CA ILE A 90 23.17 28.90 -0.12
C ILE A 90 23.44 29.43 -1.53
N GLU A 91 23.59 28.50 -2.46
CA GLU A 91 23.77 28.79 -3.87
C GLU A 91 22.59 28.18 -4.63
N ARG A 92 21.91 28.98 -5.45
CA ARG A 92 20.92 28.45 -6.39
C ARG A 92 21.66 28.03 -7.65
N THR A 93 21.57 26.75 -8.00
CA THR A 93 22.14 26.19 -9.24
C THR A 93 21.05 26.16 -10.31
N THR A 94 21.34 26.71 -11.48
CA THR A 94 20.48 26.64 -12.68
C THR A 94 20.62 25.28 -13.36
N ALA A 95 19.63 24.89 -14.16
CA ALA A 95 19.56 23.57 -14.79
C ALA A 95 20.65 23.32 -15.87
N ASP A 96 21.46 24.33 -16.22
CA ASP A 96 22.30 24.28 -17.43
C ASP A 96 23.67 24.99 -17.32
N ASP A 97 24.18 25.35 -16.12
CA ASP A 97 25.39 26.17 -16.06
C ASP A 97 26.58 25.55 -15.33
N THR A 98 27.63 25.35 -16.12
CA THR A 98 29.04 25.19 -15.74
C THR A 98 29.73 26.50 -15.37
N ASP A 99 29.06 27.66 -15.41
CA ASP A 99 29.68 28.93 -15.01
C ASP A 99 28.75 29.87 -14.20
N ALA A 100 29.37 30.59 -13.27
CA ALA A 100 28.85 31.65 -12.40
C ALA A 100 27.93 31.26 -11.20
N PRO A 101 28.46 31.28 -9.96
CA PRO A 101 27.66 31.09 -8.75
C PRO A 101 26.79 32.33 -8.48
N GLY A 102 25.48 32.18 -8.58
CA GLY A 102 24.52 33.10 -7.95
C GLY A 102 24.51 32.89 -6.43
N ALA A 103 25.59 33.31 -5.77
CA ALA A 103 25.75 33.20 -4.32
C ALA A 103 24.89 34.27 -3.63
N PHE A 104 23.90 33.84 -2.85
CA PHE A 104 23.17 34.74 -1.97
C PHE A 104 23.05 34.13 -0.58
N LEU A 105 23.60 34.88 0.37
CA LEU A 105 23.48 34.76 1.83
C LEU A 105 24.53 33.86 2.49
N ALA A 106 25.68 34.47 2.82
CA ALA A 106 26.55 34.03 3.91
C ALA A 106 26.03 34.65 5.22
N PHE A 107 25.63 33.82 6.19
CA PHE A 107 25.21 34.30 7.51
C PHE A 107 26.33 34.10 8.53
N ASP A 108 26.52 35.08 9.42
CA ASP A 108 27.56 35.07 10.47
C ASP A 108 27.04 34.50 11.80
N GLU A 109 27.95 34.00 12.63
CA GLU A 109 27.75 33.32 13.91
C GLU A 109 26.87 34.10 14.89
N ALA A 110 26.91 35.43 14.86
CA ALA A 110 26.06 36.28 15.69
C ALA A 110 24.56 36.08 15.42
N SER A 111 24.19 35.70 14.19
CA SER A 111 22.80 35.41 13.79
C SER A 111 22.31 34.03 14.26
N LEU A 112 23.24 33.18 14.74
CA LEU A 112 22.99 31.80 15.16
C LEU A 112 22.84 31.65 16.69
N ARG A 113 22.99 32.74 17.45
CA ARG A 113 22.98 32.71 18.93
C ARG A 113 21.58 32.55 19.54
N ASP A 114 20.53 33.00 18.85
CA ASP A 114 19.17 33.07 19.40
C ASP A 114 18.13 32.40 18.47
N GLY A 115 18.02 31.06 18.55
CA GLY A 115 16.92 30.29 17.97
C GLY A 115 17.20 29.56 16.65
N PRO A 116 16.20 28.84 16.10
CA PRO A 116 16.36 28.11 14.83
C PRO A 116 16.59 29.10 13.68
N MET A 117 17.68 28.92 12.95
CA MET A 117 17.97 29.71 11.75
C MET A 117 16.94 29.40 10.68
N ARG A 118 16.27 30.43 10.16
CA ARG A 118 15.30 30.30 9.07
C ARG A 118 15.81 31.02 7.84
N ILE A 119 16.06 30.25 6.79
CA ILE A 119 16.47 30.76 5.49
C ILE A 119 15.23 30.78 4.60
N ALA A 120 14.72 31.99 4.32
CA ALA A 120 13.59 32.18 3.43
C ALA A 120 14.04 31.97 1.98
N LEU A 121 13.32 31.10 1.28
CA LEU A 121 13.49 30.80 -0.14
C LEU A 121 12.16 31.15 -0.85
N PRO A 122 12.17 31.48 -2.15
CA PRO A 122 10.94 31.80 -2.87
C PRO A 122 9.88 30.69 -2.77
N GLU A 123 10.32 29.42 -2.77
CA GLU A 123 9.46 28.25 -2.72
C GLU A 123 9.20 27.74 -1.28
N GLY A 124 9.71 28.40 -0.24
CA GLY A 124 9.51 27.94 1.14
C GLY A 124 10.56 28.46 2.13
N ALA A 125 10.94 27.64 3.10
CA ALA A 125 12.07 27.97 3.95
C ALA A 125 12.82 26.73 4.42
N LEU A 126 14.13 26.88 4.58
CA LEU A 126 14.99 25.91 5.26
C LEU A 126 15.19 26.38 6.71
N LEU A 127 14.81 25.54 7.66
CA LEU A 127 15.01 25.74 9.09
C LEU A 127 16.18 24.88 9.54
N LEU A 128 17.14 25.47 10.24
CA LEU A 128 18.28 24.77 10.85
C LEU A 128 18.20 24.95 12.36
N ARG A 129 18.26 23.85 13.10
CA ARG A 129 18.19 23.83 14.57
C ARG A 129 19.32 22.99 15.15
N GLY A 130 19.92 23.47 16.23
CA GLY A 130 21.00 22.79 16.96
C GLY A 130 22.40 23.20 16.49
N GLU A 131 23.41 22.70 17.19
CA GLU A 131 24.78 23.21 17.09
C GLU A 131 25.38 22.98 15.69
N ARG A 132 25.15 21.84 15.03
CA ARG A 132 25.58 21.55 13.63
C ARG A 132 24.49 21.79 12.58
N GLY A 133 23.39 22.45 12.92
CA GLY A 133 22.14 22.28 12.16
C GLY A 133 21.67 20.81 12.18
N ALA A 134 21.94 20.12 13.30
CA ALA A 134 21.70 18.69 13.49
C ALA A 134 20.25 18.27 13.16
N GLU A 135 19.31 19.19 13.28
CA GLU A 135 17.99 19.05 12.69
C GLU A 135 17.77 20.14 11.64
N SER A 136 17.65 19.73 10.37
CA SER A 136 17.22 20.62 9.29
C SER A 136 15.81 20.26 8.82
N PHE A 137 14.99 21.27 8.51
CA PHE A 137 13.62 21.08 8.06
C PHE A 137 13.33 21.96 6.85
N LEU A 138 12.67 21.40 5.84
CA LEU A 138 12.07 22.16 4.75
C LEU A 138 10.63 22.50 5.12
N SER A 139 10.17 23.69 4.74
CA SER A 139 8.79 24.15 4.91
C SER A 139 8.24 24.74 3.62
N GLY A 140 6.93 24.91 3.53
CA GLY A 140 6.24 25.42 2.34
C GLY A 140 6.27 24.42 1.17
N GLN A 141 6.40 24.94 -0.05
CA GLN A 141 6.39 24.12 -1.26
C GLN A 141 7.64 23.23 -1.35
N LEU A 142 8.78 23.67 -0.83
CA LEU A 142 10.00 22.84 -0.74
C LEU A 142 9.78 21.55 0.06
N ALA A 143 9.00 21.60 1.14
CA ALA A 143 8.70 20.43 1.96
C ALA A 143 7.81 19.42 1.23
N PHE A 144 6.83 19.94 0.48
CA PHE A 144 5.96 19.12 -0.36
C PHE A 144 6.76 18.49 -1.51
N ASP A 145 7.59 19.27 -2.19
CA ASP A 145 8.41 18.81 -3.31
C ASP A 145 9.47 17.79 -2.86
N ALA A 146 10.02 17.90 -1.65
CA ALA A 146 10.91 16.89 -1.08
C ALA A 146 10.27 15.48 -1.03
N ARG A 147 8.94 15.37 -1.01
CA ARG A 147 8.19 14.09 -1.04
C ARG A 147 7.54 13.78 -2.39
N TYR A 148 7.02 14.79 -3.08
CA TYR A 148 6.16 14.64 -4.26
C TYR A 148 6.73 15.32 -5.52
N ARG A 149 8.05 15.48 -5.64
CA ARG A 149 8.68 16.05 -6.85
C ARG A 149 8.40 15.23 -8.10
N SER A 150 8.49 13.90 -8.00
CA SER A 150 8.29 12.96 -9.10
C SER A 150 7.53 11.73 -8.64
N TRP A 151 6.95 10.99 -9.60
CA TRP A 151 6.31 9.71 -9.34
C TRP A 151 7.26 8.70 -8.69
N SER A 152 8.55 8.71 -9.09
CA SER A 152 9.58 7.86 -8.50
C SER A 152 9.91 8.23 -7.05
N ALA A 153 9.96 9.51 -6.70
CA ALA A 153 10.22 9.99 -5.34
C ALA A 153 9.04 9.73 -4.40
N ALA A 154 7.82 9.92 -4.91
CA ALA A 154 6.59 9.64 -4.17
C ALA A 154 6.37 8.12 -3.99
N GLY A 155 6.87 7.31 -4.93
CA GLY A 155 6.64 5.87 -5.00
C GLY A 155 7.17 5.06 -3.82
N GLY A 156 6.53 3.92 -3.58
CA GLY A 156 6.96 2.94 -2.57
C GLY A 156 6.30 3.13 -1.19
N LEU A 157 6.11 2.01 -0.49
CA LEU A 157 5.41 1.97 0.79
C LEU A 157 6.05 2.88 1.85
N ARG A 158 7.39 2.89 1.96
CA ARG A 158 8.10 3.73 2.95
C ARG A 158 7.89 5.22 2.68
N SER A 159 8.00 5.67 1.43
CA SER A 159 7.80 7.08 1.06
C SER A 159 6.37 7.52 1.35
N MET A 160 5.38 6.72 0.93
CA MET A 160 3.96 7.01 1.14
C MET A 160 3.57 7.03 2.63
N VAL A 161 4.00 6.03 3.41
CA VAL A 161 3.67 5.96 4.84
C VAL A 161 4.35 7.07 5.62
N SER A 162 5.64 7.34 5.36
CA SER A 162 6.33 8.42 6.06
C SER A 162 5.74 9.80 5.73
N ALA A 163 5.36 10.05 4.47
CA ALA A 163 4.69 11.30 4.09
C ALA A 163 3.36 11.48 4.84
N PHE A 164 2.58 10.40 4.98
CA PHE A 164 1.34 10.42 5.76
C PHE A 164 1.59 10.67 7.26
N VAL A 165 2.54 9.96 7.86
CA VAL A 165 2.87 10.07 9.29
C VAL A 165 3.41 11.45 9.63
N ASP A 166 4.35 11.97 8.84
CA ASP A 166 4.96 13.28 9.07
C ASP A 166 3.95 14.42 8.90
N GLY A 167 3.15 14.36 7.82
CA GLY A 167 2.10 15.33 7.57
C GLY A 167 1.03 15.36 8.68
N ALA A 168 0.61 14.18 9.15
CA ALA A 168 -0.32 14.08 10.27
C ALA A 168 0.30 14.57 11.59
N ALA A 169 1.55 14.22 11.89
CA ALA A 169 2.24 14.66 13.10
C ALA A 169 2.37 16.18 13.16
N ASN A 170 2.61 16.84 12.02
CA ASN A 170 2.66 18.29 11.95
C ASN A 170 1.30 18.95 12.22
N LEU A 171 0.20 18.36 11.74
CA LEU A 171 -1.14 18.85 12.05
C LEU A 171 -1.47 18.69 13.53
N LEU A 172 -1.09 17.56 14.13
CA LEU A 172 -1.25 17.34 15.56
C LEU A 172 -0.43 18.36 16.37
N ALA A 173 0.75 18.75 15.88
CA ALA A 173 1.54 19.82 16.47
C ALA A 173 0.84 21.19 16.41
N ALA A 174 0.07 21.48 15.37
CA ALA A 174 -0.70 22.72 15.29
C ALA A 174 -1.79 22.84 16.37
N ILE A 175 -2.27 21.72 16.93
CA ILE A 175 -3.23 21.70 18.05
C ILE A 175 -2.56 21.43 19.41
N GLY A 176 -1.22 21.52 19.49
CA GLY A 176 -0.46 21.43 20.74
C GLY A 176 0.08 20.05 21.11
N ILE A 177 -0.02 19.04 20.23
CA ILE A 177 0.55 17.70 20.47
C ILE A 177 2.00 17.67 19.98
N PRO A 178 3.00 17.32 20.80
CA PRO A 178 4.39 17.27 20.37
C PRO A 178 4.60 16.38 19.13
N VAL A 179 5.40 16.82 18.16
CA VAL A 179 5.64 16.10 16.88
C VAL A 179 6.11 14.66 17.11
N SER A 180 7.00 14.43 18.09
CA SER A 180 7.48 13.09 18.44
C SER A 180 6.35 12.15 18.88
N LEU A 181 5.41 12.67 19.68
CA LEU A 181 4.22 11.94 20.09
C LEU A 181 3.27 11.74 18.90
N GLY A 182 3.10 12.75 18.04
CA GLY A 182 2.32 12.65 16.81
C GLY A 182 2.82 11.55 15.88
N VAL A 183 4.12 11.50 15.61
CA VAL A 183 4.76 10.44 14.79
C VAL A 183 4.53 9.07 15.41
N ALA A 184 4.70 8.93 16.74
CA ALA A 184 4.48 7.66 17.43
C ALA A 184 3.01 7.19 17.33
N LEU A 185 2.05 8.09 17.60
CA LEU A 185 0.62 7.78 17.52
C LEU A 185 0.20 7.38 16.12
N MET A 186 0.61 8.15 15.11
CA MET A 186 0.28 7.88 13.71
C MET A 186 0.97 6.60 13.20
N GLY A 187 2.20 6.33 13.63
CA GLY A 187 2.90 5.08 13.35
C GLY A 187 2.17 3.85 13.92
N VAL A 188 1.72 3.92 15.17
CA VAL A 188 0.92 2.85 15.80
C VAL A 188 -0.43 2.67 15.10
N MET A 189 -1.07 3.76 14.68
CA MET A 189 -2.31 3.71 13.92
C MET A 189 -2.14 2.97 12.58
N VAL A 190 -1.09 3.32 11.81
CA VAL A 190 -0.77 2.64 10.54
C VAL A 190 -0.44 1.16 10.77
N ALA A 191 0.33 0.83 11.81
CA ALA A 191 0.63 -0.55 12.16
C ALA A 191 -0.62 -1.34 12.56
N SER A 192 -1.55 -0.73 13.29
CA SER A 192 -2.82 -1.34 13.71
C SER A 192 -3.76 -1.56 12.52
N PHE A 193 -3.81 -0.61 11.57
CA PHE A 193 -4.54 -0.77 10.32
C PHE A 193 -3.98 -1.93 9.48
N ALA A 194 -2.65 -2.01 9.36
CA ALA A 194 -2.00 -3.14 8.68
C ALA A 194 -2.30 -4.47 9.39
N GLY A 195 -2.24 -4.52 10.73
CA GLY A 195 -2.51 -5.71 11.52
C GLY A 195 -3.95 -6.22 11.39
N THR A 196 -4.94 -5.33 11.45
CA THR A 196 -6.37 -5.69 11.28
C THR A 196 -6.70 -6.11 9.85
N THR A 197 -6.08 -5.47 8.86
CA THR A 197 -6.19 -5.88 7.45
C THR A 197 -5.59 -7.27 7.24
N MET A 198 -4.45 -7.57 7.87
CA MET A 198 -3.81 -8.88 7.81
C MET A 198 -4.66 -9.97 8.48
N ASP A 199 -5.26 -9.72 9.65
CA ASP A 199 -6.20 -10.67 10.28
C ASP A 199 -7.39 -10.97 9.34
N THR A 200 -7.97 -9.93 8.74
CA THR A 200 -9.08 -10.08 7.79
C THR A 200 -8.65 -10.87 6.55
N ALA A 201 -7.48 -10.57 5.98
CA ALA A 201 -6.95 -11.26 4.81
C ALA A 201 -6.71 -12.75 5.09
N CYS A 202 -6.08 -13.10 6.22
CA CYS A 202 -5.87 -14.49 6.63
C CYS A 202 -7.20 -15.24 6.83
N ARG A 203 -8.22 -14.58 7.39
CA ARG A 203 -9.57 -15.15 7.53
C ARG A 203 -10.23 -15.39 6.18
N LEU A 204 -10.17 -14.43 5.26
CA LEU A 204 -10.72 -14.56 3.92
C LEU A 204 -10.00 -15.65 3.13
N GLN A 205 -8.67 -15.70 3.19
CA GLN A 205 -7.87 -16.74 2.56
C GLN A 205 -8.25 -18.11 3.11
N ARG A 206 -8.46 -18.25 4.43
CA ARG A 206 -8.98 -19.48 5.03
C ARG A 206 -10.31 -19.90 4.39
N TYR A 207 -11.28 -18.98 4.26
CA TYR A 207 -12.57 -19.31 3.64
C TYR A 207 -12.43 -19.73 2.18
N VAL A 208 -11.60 -19.02 1.40
CA VAL A 208 -11.33 -19.35 -0.01
C VAL A 208 -10.70 -20.73 -0.14
N ILE A 209 -9.71 -21.06 0.69
CA ILE A 209 -9.05 -22.37 0.67
C ILE A 209 -10.01 -23.48 1.07
N GLN A 210 -10.87 -23.25 2.06
CA GLN A 210 -11.88 -24.23 2.45
C GLN A 210 -12.86 -24.51 1.31
N GLU A 211 -13.34 -23.45 0.65
CA GLU A 211 -14.31 -23.58 -0.43
C GLU A 211 -13.70 -24.24 -1.67
N LEU A 212 -12.51 -23.80 -2.07
CA LEU A 212 -11.77 -24.40 -3.18
C LEU A 212 -11.49 -25.88 -2.90
N SER A 213 -11.05 -26.23 -1.69
CA SER A 213 -10.74 -27.63 -1.34
C SER A 213 -11.98 -28.52 -1.37
N ARG A 214 -13.16 -27.98 -1.00
CA ARG A 214 -14.43 -28.73 -1.06
C ARG A 214 -14.85 -29.08 -2.48
N THR A 215 -14.46 -28.29 -3.48
CA THR A 215 -14.77 -28.62 -4.89
C THR A 215 -14.09 -29.90 -5.39
N PHE A 216 -12.96 -30.27 -4.78
CA PHE A 216 -12.21 -31.49 -5.10
C PHE A 216 -12.58 -32.69 -4.23
N LEU A 217 -13.42 -32.48 -3.21
CA LEU A 217 -13.95 -33.58 -2.41
C LEU A 217 -15.16 -34.18 -3.12
N PRO A 218 -15.41 -35.49 -2.96
CA PRO A 218 -16.64 -36.11 -3.43
C PRO A 218 -17.81 -35.29 -2.89
N ARG A 219 -18.61 -34.73 -3.81
CA ARG A 219 -19.85 -34.07 -3.41
C ARG A 219 -20.70 -35.14 -2.73
N PRO A 220 -21.35 -34.82 -1.59
CA PRO A 220 -22.46 -35.67 -1.18
C PRO A 220 -23.39 -35.80 -2.40
N PRO A 221 -23.95 -36.99 -2.70
CA PRO A 221 -24.92 -37.14 -3.77
C PRO A 221 -25.89 -35.96 -3.70
N GLN A 222 -25.83 -35.08 -4.70
CA GLN A 222 -26.76 -33.98 -4.84
C GLN A 222 -28.12 -34.65 -4.90
N GLN A 223 -29.01 -34.28 -4.00
CA GLN A 223 -30.42 -34.61 -4.16
C GLN A 223 -30.93 -33.72 -5.31
N ALA A 224 -30.48 -33.98 -6.54
CA ALA A 224 -31.01 -33.30 -7.70
C ALA A 224 -32.38 -33.90 -8.00
N CYS A 225 -33.36 -33.05 -8.29
CA CYS A 225 -34.65 -33.49 -8.77
C CYS A 225 -34.45 -34.29 -10.07
N ILE A 226 -34.95 -35.52 -10.10
CA ILE A 226 -34.79 -36.42 -11.27
C ILE A 226 -35.52 -35.86 -12.50
N ALA A 227 -36.57 -35.05 -12.30
CA ALA A 227 -37.36 -34.48 -13.39
C ALA A 227 -36.74 -33.22 -14.02
N CYS A 228 -36.15 -32.32 -13.24
CA CYS A 228 -35.67 -31.01 -13.73
C CYS A 228 -34.22 -30.67 -13.39
N GLY A 229 -33.55 -31.44 -12.53
CA GLY A 229 -32.18 -31.17 -12.10
C GLY A 229 -32.05 -30.12 -11.00
N TYR A 230 -33.16 -29.60 -10.45
CA TYR A 230 -33.15 -28.67 -9.31
C TYR A 230 -32.42 -29.25 -8.10
N ASP A 231 -31.60 -28.44 -7.44
CA ASP A 231 -30.91 -28.86 -6.23
C ASP A 231 -31.89 -28.92 -5.04
N LEU A 232 -32.27 -30.12 -4.62
CA LEU A 232 -33.13 -30.34 -3.44
C LEU A 232 -32.33 -30.26 -2.14
N SER A 233 -31.03 -29.92 -2.18
CA SER A 233 -30.20 -29.72 -0.99
C SER A 233 -30.79 -28.61 -0.10
N GLY A 234 -31.56 -29.00 0.92
CA GLY A 234 -32.23 -28.08 1.84
C GLY A 234 -33.74 -28.31 1.99
N LEU A 235 -34.38 -29.13 1.15
CA LEU A 235 -35.77 -29.56 1.35
C LEU A 235 -35.87 -30.66 2.43
N HIS A 236 -36.90 -30.59 3.28
CA HIS A 236 -37.24 -31.66 4.23
C HIS A 236 -38.06 -32.79 3.57
N VAL A 237 -38.03 -33.97 4.20
CA VAL A 237 -38.76 -35.17 3.77
C VAL A 237 -40.26 -34.86 3.65
N GLY A 238 -40.85 -35.14 2.49
CA GLY A 238 -42.27 -34.93 2.20
C GLY A 238 -42.62 -33.65 1.46
N MET A 239 -41.66 -32.75 1.22
CA MET A 239 -41.87 -31.58 0.35
C MET A 239 -41.72 -31.94 -1.14
N THR A 240 -42.51 -31.29 -2.00
CA THR A 240 -42.42 -31.38 -3.45
C THR A 240 -41.32 -30.45 -3.97
N CYS A 241 -40.70 -30.81 -5.11
CA CYS A 241 -39.71 -29.96 -5.78
C CYS A 241 -40.30 -28.57 -6.06
N PRO A 242 -39.66 -27.46 -5.64
CA PRO A 242 -40.17 -26.12 -5.86
C PRO A 242 -40.20 -25.71 -7.34
N GLU A 243 -39.33 -26.30 -8.16
CA GLU A 243 -39.19 -25.92 -9.58
C GLU A 243 -40.14 -26.70 -10.49
N CYS A 244 -40.52 -27.94 -10.14
CA CYS A 244 -41.37 -28.77 -11.03
C CYS A 244 -42.49 -29.56 -10.34
N GLY A 245 -42.65 -29.45 -9.02
CA GLY A 245 -43.74 -30.10 -8.27
C GLY A 245 -43.61 -31.61 -8.06
N SER A 246 -42.57 -32.27 -8.60
CA SER A 246 -42.37 -33.71 -8.39
C SER A 246 -42.08 -34.02 -6.91
N GLY A 247 -42.67 -35.09 -6.35
CA GLY A 247 -42.38 -35.52 -4.98
C GLY A 247 -40.88 -35.81 -4.78
N ALA A 248 -40.29 -35.31 -3.69
CA ALA A 248 -38.89 -35.58 -3.37
C ALA A 248 -38.67 -37.08 -3.12
N PRO A 249 -37.63 -37.72 -3.70
CA PRO A 249 -37.35 -39.12 -3.45
C PRO A 249 -36.97 -39.36 -1.97
N PRO A 250 -37.27 -40.55 -1.40
CA PRO A 250 -36.88 -40.88 -0.03
C PRO A 250 -35.35 -40.84 0.10
N VAL A 251 -34.87 -40.23 1.20
CA VAL A 251 -33.45 -40.02 1.48
C VAL A 251 -32.80 -41.34 1.94
N GLU A 252 -32.57 -42.27 1.01
CA GLU A 252 -31.68 -43.42 1.25
C GLU A 252 -30.22 -42.96 1.13
N GLY A 253 -29.68 -42.31 2.16
CA GLY A 253 -28.31 -41.79 2.05
C GLY A 253 -27.57 -41.37 3.33
N ALA A 254 -28.25 -41.17 4.45
CA ALA A 254 -27.57 -40.64 5.66
C ALA A 254 -26.45 -41.57 6.17
N ALA A 255 -26.64 -42.89 6.09
CA ALA A 255 -25.66 -43.89 6.49
C ALA A 255 -24.50 -44.06 5.47
N SER A 256 -24.79 -43.97 4.16
CA SER A 256 -23.77 -44.08 3.10
C SER A 256 -22.88 -42.82 3.02
N LEU A 257 -23.45 -41.65 3.32
CA LEU A 257 -22.73 -40.37 3.43
C LEU A 257 -21.70 -40.35 4.57
N ALA A 258 -22.07 -40.88 5.74
CA ALA A 258 -21.15 -41.00 6.87
C ALA A 258 -20.02 -42.00 6.58
N ALA A 259 -20.33 -43.10 5.87
CA ALA A 259 -19.34 -44.07 5.41
C ALA A 259 -18.40 -43.50 4.33
N GLN A 260 -18.90 -42.76 3.34
CA GLN A 260 -18.08 -42.08 2.33
C GLN A 260 -17.19 -40.98 2.92
N ARG A 261 -17.68 -40.20 3.89
CA ARG A 261 -16.89 -39.21 4.65
C ARG A 261 -15.78 -39.85 5.50
N ARG A 262 -16.00 -41.05 6.02
CA ARG A 262 -14.99 -41.87 6.71
C ARG A 262 -14.01 -42.52 5.72
N ALA A 263 -14.47 -42.93 4.54
CA ALA A 263 -13.67 -43.59 3.50
C ALA A 263 -12.76 -42.64 2.71
N ALA A 264 -13.07 -41.34 2.64
CA ALA A 264 -12.12 -40.35 2.14
C ALA A 264 -10.87 -40.34 3.04
N SER A 265 -9.76 -40.88 2.52
CA SER A 265 -8.47 -41.06 3.19
C SER A 265 -8.11 -39.90 4.13
N VAL A 266 -7.62 -40.24 5.33
CA VAL A 266 -7.01 -39.28 6.29
C VAL A 266 -5.84 -38.54 5.63
N PHE A 267 -5.23 -39.12 4.59
CA PHE A 267 -4.14 -38.52 3.81
C PHE A 267 -4.60 -37.68 2.61
N ASN A 268 -5.90 -37.46 2.40
CA ASN A 268 -6.36 -36.54 1.35
C ASN A 268 -6.09 -35.09 1.77
N PRO A 269 -5.17 -34.36 1.09
CA PRO A 269 -4.81 -32.99 1.47
C PRO A 269 -6.00 -32.02 1.36
N PHE A 270 -6.92 -32.23 0.42
CA PHE A 270 -8.13 -31.42 0.26
C PHE A 270 -9.11 -31.63 1.43
N LYS A 271 -9.14 -32.82 2.02
CA LYS A 271 -9.94 -33.08 3.23
C LYS A 271 -9.40 -32.27 4.39
N TRP A 272 -8.08 -32.25 4.57
CA TRP A 272 -7.42 -31.47 5.62
C TRP A 272 -7.58 -29.95 5.40
N LEU A 273 -7.36 -29.46 4.18
CA LEU A 273 -7.55 -28.05 3.81
C LEU A 273 -9.01 -27.59 3.87
N SER A 274 -9.98 -28.50 3.83
CA SER A 274 -11.40 -28.14 4.05
C SER A 274 -11.72 -27.85 5.53
N THR A 275 -10.86 -28.26 6.47
CA THR A 275 -11.04 -28.01 7.91
C THR A 275 -10.60 -26.60 8.30
N ALA A 276 -11.19 -26.06 9.39
CA ALA A 276 -10.84 -24.73 9.86
C ALA A 276 -9.35 -24.62 10.22
N TRP A 277 -8.79 -25.63 10.88
CA TRP A 277 -7.40 -25.66 11.32
C TRP A 277 -6.42 -25.82 10.15
N GLY A 278 -6.71 -26.72 9.20
CA GLY A 278 -5.83 -26.94 8.05
C GLY A 278 -5.77 -25.72 7.13
N ALA A 279 -6.92 -25.13 6.81
CA ALA A 279 -6.97 -23.89 6.03
C ALA A 279 -6.34 -22.70 6.76
N ALA A 280 -6.56 -22.57 8.08
CA ALA A 280 -5.96 -21.48 8.86
C ALA A 280 -4.44 -21.59 8.88
N LEU A 281 -3.90 -22.78 9.15
CA LEU A 281 -2.45 -23.00 9.14
C LEU A 281 -1.86 -22.71 7.76
N PHE A 282 -2.51 -23.17 6.69
CA PHE A 282 -2.08 -22.87 5.32
C PHE A 282 -2.07 -21.37 5.03
N ALA A 283 -3.12 -20.64 5.40
CA ALA A 283 -3.22 -19.19 5.21
C ALA A 283 -2.11 -18.45 5.97
N ILE A 284 -1.92 -18.77 7.26
CA ILE A 284 -0.90 -18.15 8.10
C ILE A 284 0.51 -18.45 7.58
N VAL A 285 0.81 -19.71 7.25
CA VAL A 285 2.14 -20.11 6.78
C VAL A 285 2.45 -19.47 5.44
N SER A 286 1.52 -19.50 4.47
CA SER A 286 1.74 -18.87 3.17
C SER A 286 1.91 -17.34 3.27
N ALA A 287 1.13 -16.68 4.12
CA ALA A 287 1.29 -15.26 4.40
C ALA A 287 2.64 -14.95 5.09
N ALA A 288 3.04 -15.76 6.07
CA ALA A 288 4.32 -15.61 6.77
C ALA A 288 5.52 -15.84 5.84
N MET A 289 5.46 -16.84 4.96
CA MET A 289 6.49 -17.08 3.95
C MET A 289 6.63 -15.88 3.01
N LEU A 290 5.51 -15.31 2.57
CA LEU A 290 5.50 -14.12 1.72
C LEU A 290 6.07 -12.89 2.46
N ALA A 291 5.69 -12.69 3.72
CA ALA A 291 6.21 -11.59 4.54
C ALA A 291 7.72 -11.73 4.82
N ALA A 292 8.20 -12.97 5.02
CA ALA A 292 9.59 -13.28 5.31
C ALA A 292 10.51 -13.26 4.08
N MET A 293 10.00 -12.94 2.89
CA MET A 293 10.83 -12.82 1.68
C MET A 293 11.92 -11.76 1.86
N PRO A 294 13.19 -12.07 1.51
CA PRO A 294 14.26 -11.10 1.53
C PRO A 294 14.15 -10.15 0.34
N ALA A 295 14.87 -9.03 0.41
CA ALA A 295 15.03 -8.14 -0.74
C ALA A 295 15.67 -8.89 -1.93
N GLN A 296 15.39 -8.42 -3.14
CA GLN A 296 15.94 -9.03 -4.36
C GLN A 296 17.47 -9.08 -4.31
N GLY A 297 18.05 -10.23 -4.67
CA GLY A 297 19.50 -10.45 -4.68
C GLY A 297 20.12 -10.74 -3.31
N GLN A 298 19.34 -10.70 -2.21
CA GLN A 298 19.80 -11.03 -0.87
C GLN A 298 19.46 -12.48 -0.51
N ALA A 299 20.39 -13.16 0.17
CA ALA A 299 20.12 -14.47 0.73
C ALA A 299 19.10 -14.36 1.89
N TRP A 300 18.29 -15.42 2.05
CA TRP A 300 17.37 -15.50 3.18
C TRP A 300 18.14 -15.56 4.49
N SER A 301 17.85 -14.62 5.40
CA SER A 301 18.38 -14.55 6.75
C SER A 301 17.36 -13.87 7.66
N LEU A 302 17.45 -14.09 8.97
CA LEU A 302 16.55 -13.43 9.93
C LEU A 302 16.71 -11.89 9.92
N ALA A 303 17.90 -11.40 9.56
CA ALA A 303 18.19 -9.98 9.41
C ALA A 303 17.58 -9.37 8.13
N ASN A 304 17.49 -10.15 7.05
CA ASN A 304 16.97 -9.70 5.76
C ASN A 304 15.49 -10.02 5.56
N ALA A 305 14.86 -10.75 6.49
CA ALA A 305 13.44 -11.08 6.45
C ALA A 305 12.55 -9.84 6.68
N GLY A 306 11.27 -9.91 6.28
CA GLY A 306 10.29 -8.85 6.52
C GLY A 306 10.15 -7.82 5.41
N GLN A 307 10.79 -8.04 4.26
CA GLN A 307 10.74 -7.11 3.11
C GLN A 307 9.58 -7.40 2.15
N GLY A 308 8.84 -8.51 2.34
CA GLY A 308 7.79 -8.95 1.42
C GLY A 308 6.72 -7.89 1.11
N GLY A 309 6.25 -7.16 2.13
CA GLY A 309 5.26 -6.08 1.96
C GLY A 309 5.81 -4.89 1.16
N LEU A 310 7.10 -4.58 1.30
CA LEU A 310 7.76 -3.52 0.55
C LEU A 310 7.92 -3.92 -0.93
N ILE A 311 8.22 -5.20 -1.19
CA ILE A 311 8.39 -5.75 -2.54
C ILE A 311 7.07 -5.76 -3.30
N LEU A 312 5.97 -6.19 -2.65
CA LEU A 312 4.66 -6.36 -3.30
C LEU A 312 3.82 -5.08 -3.36
N TRP A 313 4.25 -4.01 -2.69
CA TRP A 313 3.53 -2.73 -2.67
C TRP A 313 3.10 -2.21 -4.06
N PRO A 314 3.92 -2.30 -5.12
CA PRO A 314 3.52 -1.83 -6.45
C PRO A 314 2.26 -2.52 -7.01
N LEU A 315 1.95 -3.75 -6.58
CA LEU A 315 0.76 -4.49 -7.00
C LEU A 315 -0.49 -4.10 -6.21
N PHE A 316 -0.32 -3.57 -4.99
CA PHE A 316 -1.43 -3.35 -4.05
C PHE A 316 -2.55 -2.49 -4.64
N GLY A 317 -2.21 -1.35 -5.25
CA GLY A 317 -3.19 -0.43 -5.84
C GLY A 317 -3.94 -1.07 -7.00
N ALA A 318 -3.22 -1.71 -7.92
CA ALA A 318 -3.82 -2.34 -9.08
C ALA A 318 -4.73 -3.52 -8.68
N THR A 319 -4.26 -4.43 -7.82
CA THR A 319 -5.06 -5.57 -7.35
C THR A 319 -6.34 -5.14 -6.63
N ASN A 320 -6.30 -4.07 -5.83
CA ASN A 320 -7.49 -3.54 -5.17
C ASN A 320 -8.52 -2.99 -6.16
N GLN A 321 -8.06 -2.31 -7.21
CA GLN A 321 -8.95 -1.81 -8.26
C GLN A 321 -9.56 -2.96 -9.07
N LEU A 322 -8.81 -4.03 -9.32
CA LEU A 322 -9.34 -5.23 -9.98
C LEU A 322 -10.41 -5.95 -9.13
N LEU A 323 -10.22 -6.04 -7.80
CA LEU A 323 -11.25 -6.56 -6.90
C LEU A 323 -12.51 -5.68 -6.90
N ALA A 324 -12.36 -4.36 -6.99
CA ALA A 324 -13.48 -3.44 -7.18
C ALA A 324 -14.20 -3.68 -8.52
N GLY A 325 -13.44 -3.95 -9.60
CA GLY A 325 -14.00 -4.36 -10.89
C GLY A 325 -14.87 -5.62 -10.78
N LEU A 326 -14.40 -6.66 -10.08
CA LEU A 326 -15.18 -7.85 -9.78
C LEU A 326 -16.45 -7.54 -8.98
N ALA A 327 -16.38 -6.68 -7.97
CA ALA A 327 -17.55 -6.27 -7.20
C ALA A 327 -18.60 -5.57 -8.08
N PHE A 328 -18.16 -4.73 -9.03
CA PHE A 328 -19.07 -4.12 -10.00
C PHE A 328 -19.66 -5.13 -11.00
N ILE A 329 -18.93 -6.18 -11.38
CA ILE A 329 -19.47 -7.28 -12.19
C ILE A 329 -20.61 -7.98 -11.43
N VAL A 330 -20.41 -8.28 -10.14
CA VAL A 330 -21.44 -8.88 -9.28
C VAL A 330 -22.65 -7.96 -9.14
N LEU A 331 -22.42 -6.67 -8.88
CA LEU A 331 -23.47 -5.67 -8.77
C LEU A 331 -24.27 -5.57 -10.09
N TYR A 332 -23.60 -5.54 -11.23
CA TYR A 332 -24.24 -5.52 -12.54
C TYR A 332 -25.11 -6.77 -12.75
N ALA A 333 -24.61 -7.96 -12.41
CA ALA A 333 -25.36 -9.20 -12.51
C ALA A 333 -26.61 -9.20 -11.61
N TRP A 334 -26.49 -8.68 -10.39
CA TRP A 334 -27.61 -8.54 -9.46
C TRP A 334 -28.66 -7.52 -9.94
N LEU A 335 -28.24 -6.35 -10.43
CA LEU A 335 -29.15 -5.35 -11.00
C LEU A 335 -29.89 -5.91 -12.22
N ARG A 336 -29.18 -6.66 -13.06
CA ARG A 336 -29.77 -7.34 -14.21
C ARG A 336 -30.80 -8.39 -13.76
N ALA A 337 -30.47 -9.24 -12.79
CA ALA A 337 -31.37 -10.28 -12.28
C ALA A 337 -32.63 -9.68 -11.61
N THR A 338 -32.52 -8.48 -11.03
CA THR A 338 -33.64 -7.75 -10.42
C THR A 338 -34.37 -6.81 -11.37
N GLY A 339 -34.03 -6.80 -12.67
CA GLY A 339 -34.67 -5.95 -13.68
C GLY A 339 -34.45 -4.44 -13.50
N ARG A 340 -33.46 -4.03 -12.68
CA ARG A 340 -33.17 -2.61 -12.40
C ARG A 340 -32.25 -1.98 -13.44
N ALA A 341 -32.20 -0.64 -13.47
CA ALA A 341 -31.28 0.10 -14.32
C ALA A 341 -29.82 -0.30 -14.03
N ARG A 342 -29.09 -0.67 -15.08
CA ARG A 342 -27.73 -1.27 -15.00
C ARG A 342 -26.64 -0.46 -15.69
N TRP A 343 -27.00 0.56 -16.46
CA TRP A 343 -26.06 1.28 -17.33
C TRP A 343 -24.97 2.01 -16.54
N PHE A 344 -25.29 2.54 -15.35
CA PHE A 344 -24.36 3.34 -14.55
C PHE A 344 -23.22 2.52 -13.93
N THR A 345 -23.34 1.19 -13.83
CA THR A 345 -22.26 0.34 -13.32
C THR A 345 -21.27 -0.04 -14.42
N VAL A 346 -21.66 -0.03 -15.70
CA VAL A 346 -20.83 -0.49 -16.81
C VAL A 346 -19.55 0.34 -16.96
N GLY A 347 -19.68 1.67 -16.92
CA GLY A 347 -18.52 2.58 -17.02
C GLY A 347 -17.48 2.32 -15.92
N PRO A 348 -17.86 2.37 -14.64
CA PRO A 348 -16.98 2.02 -13.52
C PRO A 348 -16.38 0.61 -13.63
N THR A 349 -17.16 -0.41 -14.06
CA THR A 349 -16.63 -1.77 -14.28
C THR A 349 -15.51 -1.77 -15.31
N LEU A 350 -15.75 -1.19 -16.49
CA LEU A 350 -14.76 -1.18 -17.58
C LEU A 350 -13.51 -0.40 -17.17
N PHE A 351 -13.67 0.74 -16.51
CA PHE A 351 -12.55 1.53 -16.02
C PHE A 351 -11.72 0.75 -15.00
N MET A 352 -12.35 0.12 -14.01
CA MET A 352 -11.68 -0.63 -12.93
C MET A 352 -11.06 -1.96 -13.38
N LEU A 353 -11.43 -2.49 -14.54
CA LEU A 353 -10.78 -3.69 -15.11
C LEU A 353 -9.66 -3.27 -16.08
N LEU A 354 -9.95 -2.40 -17.04
CA LEU A 354 -9.01 -2.13 -18.14
C LEU A 354 -7.83 -1.25 -17.72
N VAL A 355 -8.05 -0.21 -16.92
CA VAL A 355 -6.99 0.73 -16.54
C VAL A 355 -5.95 0.05 -15.65
N PRO A 356 -6.31 -0.67 -14.58
CA PRO A 356 -5.32 -1.30 -13.72
C PRO A 356 -4.62 -2.47 -14.42
N ALA A 357 -5.34 -3.23 -15.25
CA ALA A 357 -4.75 -4.30 -16.05
C ALA A 357 -3.70 -3.77 -17.03
N SER A 358 -4.03 -2.71 -17.77
CA SER A 358 -3.09 -2.08 -18.71
C SER A 358 -1.88 -1.47 -18.00
N ALA A 359 -2.08 -0.81 -16.85
CA ALA A 359 -0.98 -0.26 -16.05
C ALA A 359 -0.06 -1.36 -15.49
N MET A 360 -0.64 -2.46 -14.98
CA MET A 360 0.12 -3.61 -14.47
C MET A 360 0.87 -4.32 -15.60
N ALA A 361 0.27 -4.48 -16.78
CA ALA A 361 0.95 -5.06 -17.95
C ALA A 361 2.10 -4.15 -18.42
N TRP A 362 1.88 -2.83 -18.46
CA TRP A 362 2.91 -1.86 -18.81
C TRP A 362 4.10 -1.93 -17.84
N GLN A 363 3.85 -1.84 -16.53
CA GLN A 363 4.91 -1.84 -15.52
C GLN A 363 5.55 -3.22 -15.33
N GLY A 364 4.81 -4.31 -15.57
CA GLY A 364 5.31 -5.67 -15.51
C GLY A 364 6.30 -5.98 -16.65
N PHE A 365 5.99 -5.56 -17.88
CA PHE A 365 6.69 -6.07 -19.08
C PHE A 365 7.38 -4.99 -19.91
N ILE A 366 6.83 -3.79 -20.04
CA ILE A 366 7.29 -2.76 -21.00
C ILE A 366 8.20 -1.73 -20.30
N GLY A 367 7.62 -0.92 -19.40
CA GLY A 367 8.34 0.14 -18.69
C GLY A 367 8.92 1.24 -19.60
N ASN A 368 9.69 2.15 -19.00
CA ASN A 368 10.47 3.16 -19.71
C ASN A 368 11.79 3.47 -18.94
N ALA A 369 12.57 4.44 -19.41
CA ALA A 369 13.85 4.78 -18.77
C ALA A 369 13.72 5.27 -17.32
N GLU A 370 12.63 5.98 -16.99
CA GLU A 370 12.38 6.49 -15.63
C GLU A 370 11.75 5.45 -14.70
N ASN A 371 10.96 4.53 -15.26
CA ASN A 371 10.21 3.48 -14.59
C ASN A 371 10.40 2.16 -15.35
N PRO A 372 11.56 1.50 -15.19
CA PRO A 372 11.86 0.27 -15.90
C PRO A 372 10.88 -0.84 -15.52
N SER A 373 10.61 -1.76 -16.44
CA SER A 373 9.67 -2.85 -16.17
C SER A 373 10.22 -3.82 -15.12
N TRP A 374 9.34 -4.51 -14.38
CA TRP A 374 9.77 -5.52 -13.42
C TRP A 374 10.54 -6.68 -14.09
N LEU A 375 10.22 -6.97 -15.36
CA LEU A 375 10.96 -7.95 -16.16
C LEU A 375 12.41 -7.53 -16.40
N THR A 376 12.65 -6.28 -16.81
CA THR A 376 14.02 -5.75 -17.02
C THR A 376 14.80 -5.67 -15.71
N GLN A 377 14.13 -5.36 -14.61
CA GLN A 377 14.71 -5.36 -13.26
C GLN A 377 14.97 -6.77 -12.70
N ARG A 378 14.59 -7.84 -13.42
CA ARG A 378 14.67 -9.25 -12.98
C ARG A 378 13.92 -9.53 -11.66
N ASN A 379 12.86 -8.76 -11.39
CA ASN A 379 11.99 -8.98 -10.23
C ASN A 379 10.96 -10.07 -10.53
N TRP A 380 11.40 -11.32 -10.47
CA TRP A 380 10.57 -12.48 -10.79
C TRP A 380 9.34 -12.63 -9.90
N THR A 381 9.42 -12.19 -8.63
CA THR A 381 8.28 -12.23 -7.72
C THR A 381 7.15 -11.33 -8.21
N LEU A 382 7.45 -10.07 -8.55
CA LEU A 382 6.44 -9.15 -9.08
C LEU A 382 5.93 -9.60 -10.45
N VAL A 383 6.82 -10.04 -11.35
CA VAL A 383 6.42 -10.55 -12.68
C VAL A 383 5.50 -11.76 -12.54
N GLY A 384 5.82 -12.70 -11.65
CA GLY A 384 5.02 -13.90 -11.42
C GLY A 384 3.62 -13.59 -10.90
N VAL A 385 3.52 -12.77 -9.83
CA VAL A 385 2.23 -12.39 -9.25
C VAL A 385 1.41 -11.54 -10.23
N ALA A 386 2.04 -10.61 -10.96
CA ALA A 386 1.36 -9.80 -11.98
C ALA A 386 0.80 -10.68 -13.11
N SER A 387 1.60 -11.61 -13.62
CA SER A 387 1.18 -12.53 -14.69
C SER A 387 0.01 -13.41 -14.25
N ALA A 388 0.07 -13.96 -13.04
CA ALA A 388 -1.01 -14.76 -12.47
C ALA A 388 -2.29 -13.93 -12.29
N THR A 389 -2.16 -12.68 -11.82
CA THR A 389 -3.29 -11.77 -11.62
C THR A 389 -3.96 -11.42 -12.94
N LEU A 390 -3.18 -11.02 -13.96
CA LEU A 390 -3.69 -10.70 -15.30
C LEU A 390 -4.35 -11.91 -15.98
N ALA A 391 -3.80 -13.11 -15.80
CA ALA A 391 -4.40 -14.34 -16.31
C ALA A 391 -5.75 -14.65 -15.65
N LEU A 392 -5.81 -14.55 -14.31
CA LEU A 392 -7.05 -14.73 -13.55
C LEU A 392 -8.11 -13.68 -13.90
N GLU A 393 -7.70 -12.43 -14.08
CA GLU A 393 -8.59 -11.36 -14.51
C GLU A 393 -9.15 -11.63 -15.90
N SER A 394 -8.30 -11.99 -16.86
CA SER A 394 -8.72 -12.31 -18.23
C SER A 394 -9.72 -13.47 -18.22
N TRP A 395 -9.45 -14.52 -17.43
CA TRP A 395 -10.37 -15.63 -17.24
C TRP A 395 -11.71 -15.16 -16.68
N LEU A 396 -11.70 -14.34 -15.64
CA LEU A 396 -12.91 -13.84 -15.00
C LEU A 396 -13.75 -12.98 -15.95
N ILE A 397 -13.12 -12.12 -16.75
CA ILE A 397 -13.80 -11.28 -17.75
C ILE A 397 -14.49 -12.17 -18.79
N VAL A 398 -13.79 -13.18 -19.30
CA VAL A 398 -14.35 -14.15 -20.25
C VAL A 398 -15.57 -14.84 -19.63
N GLU A 399 -15.47 -15.31 -18.38
CA GLU A 399 -16.60 -15.99 -17.73
C GLU A 399 -17.77 -15.06 -17.39
N ALA A 400 -17.49 -13.80 -17.06
CA ALA A 400 -18.51 -12.79 -16.88
C ALA A 400 -19.29 -12.58 -18.19
N ILE A 401 -18.59 -12.45 -19.31
CA ILE A 401 -19.22 -12.28 -20.64
C ILE A 401 -20.05 -13.51 -21.00
N ILE A 402 -19.51 -14.72 -20.85
CA ILE A 402 -20.22 -15.97 -21.14
C ILE A 402 -21.51 -16.08 -20.33
N ARG A 403 -21.46 -15.82 -19.02
CA ARG A 403 -22.65 -15.87 -18.15
C ARG A 403 -23.64 -14.76 -18.49
N MET A 404 -23.16 -13.58 -18.87
CA MET A 404 -24.02 -12.48 -19.29
C MET A 404 -24.66 -12.71 -20.67
N ALA A 405 -24.07 -13.51 -21.54
CA ALA A 405 -24.69 -13.84 -22.83
C ALA A 405 -25.92 -14.75 -22.66
N ARG A 406 -26.07 -15.46 -21.53
CA ARG A 406 -27.22 -16.33 -21.28
C ARG A 406 -28.49 -15.50 -21.00
N PRO A 407 -29.65 -15.87 -21.58
CA PRO A 407 -30.92 -15.25 -21.22
C PRO A 407 -31.21 -15.50 -19.73
N LEU A 408 -31.82 -14.51 -19.07
CA LEU A 408 -32.39 -14.74 -17.75
C LEU A 408 -33.55 -15.70 -17.94
N HIS A 409 -33.57 -16.81 -17.20
CA HIS A 409 -34.79 -17.60 -17.09
C HIS A 409 -35.82 -16.69 -16.42
N ALA A 410 -37.01 -16.58 -17.02
CA ALA A 410 -38.09 -15.83 -16.40
C ALA A 410 -38.34 -16.42 -15.00
N PRO A 411 -38.50 -15.60 -13.95
CA PRO A 411 -39.00 -16.13 -12.70
C PRO A 411 -40.32 -16.86 -13.00
N PRO A 412 -40.58 -18.04 -12.39
CA PRO A 412 -41.90 -18.65 -12.49
C PRO A 412 -42.92 -17.59 -12.08
N ASP A 413 -43.93 -17.37 -12.93
CA ASP A 413 -44.94 -16.34 -12.73
C ASP A 413 -45.47 -16.43 -11.29
N ASP A 414 -45.26 -15.38 -10.51
CA ASP A 414 -45.85 -15.25 -9.19
C ASP A 414 -47.36 -15.33 -9.40
N GLU A 415 -47.97 -16.39 -8.89
CA GLU A 415 -49.37 -16.79 -9.02
C GLU A 415 -50.29 -15.82 -8.25
N ARG A 416 -50.13 -14.52 -8.50
CA ARG A 416 -50.80 -13.41 -7.81
C ARG A 416 -51.87 -12.72 -8.66
N THR A 417 -52.33 -13.36 -9.74
CA THR A 417 -53.44 -12.86 -10.56
C THR A 417 -54.49 -13.93 -10.88
N THR A 418 -54.86 -14.74 -9.88
CA THR A 418 -56.01 -15.65 -9.97
C THR A 418 -56.89 -15.57 -8.72
N ASN A 419 -57.33 -14.37 -8.34
CA ASN A 419 -58.49 -14.25 -7.43
C ASN A 419 -59.48 -13.13 -7.75
N ASP A 420 -59.24 -12.32 -8.79
CA ASP A 420 -60.18 -11.29 -9.22
C ASP A 420 -60.61 -11.54 -10.67
N ALA A 421 -61.41 -12.58 -10.90
CA ALA A 421 -62.46 -12.63 -11.93
C ALA A 421 -63.01 -14.05 -12.11
N ALA A 422 -64.19 -14.30 -11.54
CA ALA A 422 -65.38 -14.81 -12.24
C ALA A 422 -66.41 -15.39 -11.25
N PRO A 423 -67.71 -15.36 -11.59
CA PRO A 423 -68.53 -14.26 -12.14
C PRO A 423 -69.34 -13.53 -11.06
#